data_AF-A0A4Q6BZR4-F1
#
_entry.id   AF-A0A4Q6BZR4-F1
#
_cell.length_a   1.000
_cell.length_b   1.000
_cell.length_c   1.000
_cell.angle_alpha   90.00
_cell.angle_beta   90.00
_cell.angle_gamma   90.00
#
_symmetry.space_group_name_H-M   'P 1'
#
loop_
_entity.id
_entity.type
_entity.pdbx_description
1 polymer ?
#
loop_
_entity_poly.entity_id
_entity_poly.type
_entity_poly.pdbx_seq_one_letter_code
_entity_poly.pdbx_strand_id
1 'polypeptide(L)' 'MSLAKGFNWQHKDIKLVGYSVAGITTSIGFPEADVCFDVGQGLPFQIPFPTILITHGHMDHASGL' A
#
# COMPACT_ATOMS: atom_id res chain seq x y z
N MET A 1 1.56 -1.08 16.64
CA MET A 1 1.26 -0.84 15.21
C MET A 1 2.07 0.37 14.77
N SER A 2 2.63 0.37 13.57
CA SER A 2 3.49 1.45 13.07
C SER A 2 3.28 1.62 11.57
N LEU A 3 3.20 2.87 11.10
CA LEU A 3 3.13 3.19 9.68
C LEU A 3 4.33 2.65 8.90
N ALA A 4 5.47 2.40 9.57
CA ALA A 4 6.62 1.75 8.96
C ALA A 4 6.37 0.29 8.58
N LYS A 5 5.41 -0.40 9.21
CA LYS A 5 5.10 -1.83 8.97
C LYS A 5 3.73 -2.06 8.31
N GLY A 6 2.91 -1.02 8.17
CA GLY A 6 1.53 -1.14 7.72
C GLY A 6 0.62 -1.90 8.70
N PHE A 7 -0.64 -2.05 8.31
CA PHE A 7 -1.64 -2.86 9.02
C PHE A 7 -1.89 -4.14 8.24
N ASN A 8 -1.87 -5.29 8.92
CA ASN A 8 -2.14 -6.57 8.29
C ASN A 8 -3.64 -6.86 8.30
N TRP A 9 -4.15 -7.29 7.16
CA TRP A 9 -5.49 -7.80 6.97
C TRP A 9 -5.41 -9.18 6.31
N GLN A 10 -6.29 -10.09 6.71
CA GLN A 10 -6.33 -11.43 6.15
C GLN A 10 -7.77 -11.88 5.96
N HIS A 11 -8.05 -12.48 4.81
CA HIS A 11 -9.29 -13.21 4.55
C HIS A 11 -9.00 -14.46 3.72
N LYS A 12 -9.27 -15.64 4.29
CA LYS A 12 -8.87 -16.93 3.71
C LYS A 12 -7.36 -16.93 3.42
N ASP A 13 -6.99 -17.17 2.16
CA ASP A 13 -5.62 -17.23 1.68
C ASP A 13 -5.09 -15.88 1.18
N ILE A 14 -5.89 -14.81 1.28
CA ILE A 14 -5.48 -13.45 0.88
C ILE A 14 -4.93 -12.74 2.10
N LYS A 15 -3.68 -12.27 2.01
CA LYS A 15 -3.06 -11.38 3.00
C LYS A 15 -2.73 -10.05 2.35
N LEU A 16 -3.10 -8.98 3.02
CA LEU A 16 -2.81 -7.63 2.61
C LEU A 16 -2.08 -6.91 3.74
N VAL A 17 -1.13 -6.07 3.38
CA VAL A 17 -0.53 -5.09 4.28
C VAL A 17 -0.83 -3.71 3.73
N GLY A 18 -1.38 -2.82 4.54
CA GLY A 18 -1.74 -1.52 4.00
C GLY A 18 -2.05 -0.47 5.04
N TYR A 19 -2.24 0.74 4.52
CA TYR A 19 -2.75 1.89 5.25
C TYR A 19 -3.60 2.71 4.28
N SER A 20 -4.84 3.01 4.67
CA SER A 20 -5.73 3.82 3.86
C SER A 20 -6.55 4.73 4.75
N VAL A 21 -6.53 6.02 4.41
CA VAL A 21 -7.37 7.07 4.97
C VAL A 21 -7.85 7.93 3.81
N ALA A 22 -9.17 7.95 3.61
CA ALA A 22 -9.80 8.57 2.45
C ALA A 22 -9.36 10.04 2.26
N GLY A 23 -8.90 10.38 1.05
CA GLY A 23 -8.45 11.73 0.70
C GLY A 23 -7.11 12.15 1.31
N ILE A 24 -6.44 11.26 2.05
CA ILE A 24 -5.16 11.55 2.74
C ILE A 24 -4.05 10.65 2.20
N THR A 25 -4.24 9.33 2.22
CA THR A 25 -3.24 8.37 1.73
C THR A 25 -3.86 6.99 1.53
N THR A 26 -3.45 6.28 0.48
CA THR A 26 -3.82 4.89 0.23
C THR A 26 -2.60 4.13 -0.27
N SER A 27 -2.31 2.99 0.37
CA SER A 27 -1.31 2.02 -0.09
C SER A 27 -1.64 0.64 0.43
N ILE A 28 -1.72 -0.32 -0.49
CA ILE A 28 -2.11 -1.70 -0.18
C ILE A 28 -1.16 -2.64 -0.90
N GLY A 29 -0.26 -3.26 -0.15
CA GLY A 29 0.61 -4.33 -0.59
C GLY A 29 -0.09 -5.69 -0.59
N PHE A 30 0.09 -6.46 -1.66
CA PHE A 30 -0.30 -7.86 -1.78
C PHE A 30 0.95 -8.73 -1.94
N PRO A 31 1.53 -9.24 -0.84
CA PRO A 31 2.80 -9.96 -0.84
C PRO A 31 2.83 -11.17 -1.77
N GLU A 32 1.76 -11.97 -1.80
CA GLU A 32 1.70 -13.18 -2.63
C GLU A 32 1.68 -12.90 -4.14
N ALA A 33 1.41 -11.65 -4.54
CA ALA A 33 1.41 -11.22 -5.94
C ALA A 33 2.56 -10.25 -6.27
N ASP A 34 3.45 -9.93 -5.32
CA ASP A 34 4.56 -8.98 -5.49
C ASP A 34 4.14 -7.61 -6.05
N VAL A 35 2.95 -7.12 -5.64
CA VAL A 35 2.39 -5.82 -6.07
C VAL A 35 2.03 -4.92 -4.90
N CYS A 36 2.20 -3.61 -5.09
CA CYS A 36 1.61 -2.57 -4.25
C CYS A 36 0.60 -1.76 -5.06
N PHE A 37 -0.67 -1.79 -4.63
CA PHE A 37 -1.72 -0.92 -5.14
C PHE A 37 -1.64 0.43 -4.47
N ASP A 38 -1.43 1.48 -5.28
CA ASP A 38 -1.19 2.85 -4.87
C ASP A 38 0.04 3.01 -3.94
N VAL A 39 0.62 4.21 -3.92
CA VAL A 39 1.81 4.52 -3.12
C VAL A 39 1.66 5.93 -2.55
N GLY A 40 1.29 5.99 -1.28
CA GLY A 40 1.27 7.21 -0.48
C GLY A 40 2.65 7.54 0.08
N GLN A 41 2.90 8.82 0.30
CA GLN A 41 4.18 9.30 0.79
C GLN A 41 4.56 8.74 2.17
N GLY A 42 5.82 8.29 2.31
CA GLY A 42 6.45 8.05 3.62
C GLY A 42 6.03 6.74 4.31
N LEU A 43 5.71 5.69 3.55
CA LEU A 43 5.29 4.40 4.09
C LEU A 43 6.30 3.27 3.74
N PRO A 44 7.33 3.04 4.58
CA PRO A 44 8.42 2.09 4.30
C PRO A 44 8.01 0.66 3.93
N PHE A 45 6.84 0.20 4.35
CA PHE A 45 6.36 -1.14 4.00
C PHE A 45 6.15 -1.34 2.49
N GLN A 46 6.07 -0.27 1.70
CA GLN A 46 5.92 -0.31 0.24
C GLN A 46 7.22 -0.72 -0.48
N ILE A 47 8.39 -0.48 0.12
CA ILE A 47 9.70 -0.63 -0.52
C ILE A 47 9.97 -2.04 -1.10
N PRO A 48 9.57 -3.14 -0.44
CA PRO A 48 9.86 -4.48 -0.96
C PRO A 48 9.08 -4.87 -2.22
N PHE A 49 8.01 -4.14 -2.59
CA PHE A 49 7.15 -4.52 -3.71
C PHE A 49 7.75 -4.03 -5.04
N PRO A 50 8.11 -4.94 -5.98
CA PRO A 50 8.76 -4.56 -7.23
C PRO A 50 7.79 -3.94 -8.26
N THR A 51 6.51 -4.24 -8.15
CA THR A 51 5.48 -3.76 -9.08
C THR A 51 4.52 -2.82 -8.37
N ILE A 52 4.38 -1.60 -8.89
CA ILE A 52 3.42 -0.61 -8.39
C ILE A 52 2.26 -0.51 -9.38
N LEU A 53 1.04 -0.63 -8.88
CA LEU A 53 -0.19 -0.48 -9.64
C LEU A 53 -0.93 0.76 -9.14
N ILE A 54 -0.90 1.83 -9.91
CA ILE A 54 -1.59 3.08 -9.56
C ILE A 54 -3.03 3.03 -10.10
N THR A 55 -4.00 3.21 -9.21
CA THR A 55 -5.42 3.25 -9.60
C THR A 55 -5.76 4.51 -10.38
N HIS A 56 -5.27 5.67 -9.92
CA HIS A 56 -5.38 6.98 -10.56
C HIS A 56 -4.39 7.98 -9.93
N GLY A 57 -4.24 9.16 -10.53
CA GLY A 57 -3.18 10.12 -10.19
C GLY A 57 -3.50 11.15 -9.09
N HIS A 58 -4.49 10.94 -8.23
CA HIS A 58 -4.67 11.83 -7.09
C HIS A 58 -3.51 11.67 -6.09
N MET A 59 -3.21 12.75 -5.37
CA MET A 59 -2.04 12.81 -4.49
C MET A 59 -2.08 11.76 -3.37
N ASP A 60 -3.27 11.44 -2.86
CA ASP A 60 -3.45 10.40 -1.85
C ASP A 60 -3.17 8.98 -2.37
N HIS A 61 -3.05 8.78 -3.69
CA HIS A 61 -2.74 7.50 -4.33
C HIS A 61 -1.34 7.40 -4.93
N ALA A 62 -0.70 8.53 -5.28
CA ALA A 62 0.54 8.54 -6.06
C ALA A 62 1.67 9.40 -5.46
N SER A 63 1.49 9.98 -4.26
CA SER A 63 2.47 10.89 -3.65
C SER A 63 3.80 10.24 -3.24
N GLY A 64 3.89 8.92 -3.17
CA GLY A 64 5.11 8.20 -2.83
C GLY A 64 5.88 7.63 -4.04
N LEU A 65 5.42 7.90 -5.27
CA LEU A 65 6.17 7.62 -6.50
C LEU A 65 7.36 8.59 -6.64
#